data_AF-A0A538SJN9-F1
#
_entry.id   AF-A0A538SJN9-F1
#
_cell.length_a   1.000
_cell.length_b   1.000
_cell.length_c   1.000
_cell.angle_alpha   90.00
_cell.angle_beta   90.00
_cell.angle_gamma   90.00
#
_symmetry.space_group_name_H-M   'P 1'
#
loop_
_entity.id
_entity.type
_entity.pdbx_description
1 polymer ?
#
loop_
_entity_poly.entity_id
_entity_poly.type
_entity_poly.pdbx_seq_one_letter_code
_entity_poly.pdbx_strand_id
1 'polypeptide(L)'
;SHSELRIPSRSVRTAKDVLDHAHEAQVIGIDEGQFLGRDLVAVCERLARNGKRVIVAGLDQDYAGRPFEPMPELLAVDEYITKTLAICMVCGEPANRTYRKVKRPGRVVVGGADLYEARCRRCYDLGRRARPAEPDPTSGGSNGAPSNRARRARARRSRSTA
;
A
#
# COMPACT_ATOMS: atom_id res chain seq x y z
N SER A 1 -9.00 1.78 16.37
CA SER A 1 -9.60 3.00 15.81
C SER A 1 -9.59 4.07 16.87
N HIS A 2 -9.20 5.31 16.52
CA HIS A 2 -9.11 6.44 17.46
C HIS A 2 -10.47 7.09 17.79
N SER A 3 -11.51 6.84 17.00
CA SER A 3 -12.86 7.39 17.19
C SER A 3 -13.88 6.38 17.74
N GLU A 4 -13.44 5.14 18.04
CA GLU A 4 -14.25 4.00 18.51
C GLU A 4 -15.43 3.56 17.62
N LEU A 5 -15.81 4.34 16.61
CA LEU A 5 -16.78 3.97 15.60
C LEU A 5 -16.30 2.72 14.83
N ARG A 6 -17.20 1.75 14.70
CA ARG A 6 -16.96 0.48 13.99
C ARG A 6 -18.15 0.17 13.10
N ILE A 7 -17.87 -0.23 11.87
CA ILE A 7 -18.85 -0.78 10.94
C ILE A 7 -18.52 -2.27 10.79
N PRO A 8 -19.51 -3.17 10.79
CA PRO A 8 -19.26 -4.60 10.53
C PRO A 8 -18.56 -4.78 9.19
N SER A 9 -17.43 -5.49 9.18
CA SER A 9 -16.62 -5.73 7.99
C SER A 9 -16.35 -7.21 7.79
N ARG A 10 -16.14 -7.62 6.53
CA ARG A 10 -15.70 -8.97 6.18
C ARG A 10 -14.22 -8.93 5.79
N SER A 11 -13.41 -9.73 6.46
CA SER A 11 -12.00 -9.87 6.10
C SER A 11 -11.88 -10.66 4.80
N VAL A 12 -11.10 -10.12 3.86
CA VAL A 12 -10.74 -10.75 2.59
C VAL A 12 -9.23 -10.99 2.55
N ARG A 13 -8.78 -11.98 1.78
CA ARG A 13 -7.35 -12.29 1.61
C ARG A 13 -6.76 -11.58 0.40
N THR A 14 -7.56 -11.44 -0.66
CA THR A 14 -7.17 -10.77 -1.90
C THR A 14 -8.22 -9.78 -2.33
N ALA A 15 -7.84 -8.83 -3.19
CA ALA A 15 -8.80 -7.92 -3.81
C ALA A 15 -9.93 -8.65 -4.56
N LYS A 16 -9.66 -9.82 -5.14
CA LYS A 16 -10.64 -10.58 -5.94
C LYS A 16 -11.79 -11.12 -5.07
N ASP A 17 -11.50 -11.49 -3.83
CA ASP A 17 -12.49 -12.00 -2.88
C ASP A 17 -13.60 -10.96 -2.59
N VAL A 18 -13.34 -9.67 -2.82
CA VAL A 18 -14.35 -8.60 -2.70
C VAL A 18 -15.53 -8.85 -3.65
N LEU A 19 -15.27 -9.40 -4.84
CA LEU A 19 -16.29 -9.66 -5.85
C LEU A 19 -17.33 -10.68 -5.39
N ASP A 20 -16.91 -11.67 -4.60
CA ASP A 20 -17.77 -12.74 -4.06
C ASP A 20 -18.81 -12.19 -3.06
N HIS A 21 -18.59 -10.99 -2.53
CA HIS A 21 -19.46 -10.34 -1.55
C HIS A 21 -20.19 -9.12 -2.11
N ALA A 22 -19.86 -8.67 -3.32
CA ALA A 22 -20.33 -7.40 -3.86
C ALA A 22 -21.67 -7.50 -4.61
N HIS A 23 -22.21 -8.69 -4.87
CA HIS A 23 -23.34 -8.88 -5.79
C HIS A 23 -24.57 -8.01 -5.47
N GLU A 24 -25.15 -8.19 -4.29
CA GLU A 24 -26.35 -7.45 -3.84
C GLU A 24 -26.03 -6.02 -3.36
N ALA A 25 -24.75 -5.70 -3.13
CA ALA A 25 -24.36 -4.42 -2.55
C ALA A 25 -24.36 -3.29 -3.59
N GLN A 26 -25.01 -2.17 -3.27
CA GLN A 26 -24.93 -0.93 -4.05
C GLN A 26 -23.69 -0.09 -3.69
N VAL A 27 -23.23 -0.19 -2.44
CA VAL A 27 -22.06 0.52 -1.91
C VAL A 27 -21.09 -0.49 -1.31
N ILE A 28 -19.81 -0.36 -1.66
CA ILE A 28 -18.73 -1.23 -1.18
C ILE A 28 -17.68 -0.36 -0.51
N GLY A 29 -17.51 -0.54 0.79
CA GLY A 29 -16.42 0.05 1.57
C GLY A 29 -15.24 -0.92 1.65
N ILE A 30 -14.05 -0.45 1.30
CA ILE A 30 -12.80 -1.19 1.37
C ILE A 30 -11.86 -0.41 2.29
N ASP A 31 -11.59 -0.96 3.47
CA ASP A 31 -10.64 -0.37 4.40
C ASP A 31 -9.25 -1.00 4.23
N GLU A 32 -8.22 -0.24 4.58
CA GLU A 32 -6.81 -0.64 4.49
C GLU A 32 -6.40 -1.15 3.08
N GLY A 33 -6.87 -0.47 2.03
CA GLY A 33 -6.72 -0.86 0.63
C GLY A 33 -5.26 -1.09 0.19
N GLN A 34 -4.29 -0.45 0.86
CA GLN A 34 -2.87 -0.66 0.62
C GLN A 34 -2.40 -2.12 0.84
N PHE A 35 -3.17 -2.96 1.55
CA PHE A 35 -2.84 -4.36 1.78
C PHE A 35 -3.44 -5.34 0.77
N LEU A 36 -4.32 -4.89 -0.14
CA LEU A 36 -5.01 -5.79 -1.09
C LEU A 36 -4.27 -5.96 -2.43
N GLY A 37 -3.13 -5.29 -2.59
CA GLY A 37 -2.27 -5.41 -3.76
C GLY A 37 -2.85 -4.79 -5.03
N ARG A 38 -2.07 -4.84 -6.12
CA ARG A 38 -2.38 -4.13 -7.38
C ARG A 38 -3.67 -4.55 -8.08
N ASP A 39 -4.12 -5.78 -7.84
CA ASP A 39 -5.39 -6.28 -8.39
C ASP A 39 -6.60 -5.46 -7.88
N LEU A 40 -6.45 -4.72 -6.77
CA LEU A 40 -7.50 -3.84 -6.24
C LEU A 40 -7.97 -2.79 -7.25
N VAL A 41 -7.06 -2.23 -8.06
CA VAL A 41 -7.41 -1.21 -9.07
C VAL A 41 -8.42 -1.79 -10.07
N ALA A 42 -8.11 -2.97 -10.63
CA ALA A 42 -8.98 -3.64 -11.59
C ALA A 42 -10.34 -4.07 -10.97
N VAL A 43 -10.35 -4.42 -9.68
CA VAL A 43 -11.57 -4.76 -8.94
C VAL A 43 -12.45 -3.53 -8.76
N CYS A 44 -11.89 -2.40 -8.32
CA CYS A 44 -12.63 -1.15 -8.12
C CYS A 44 -13.23 -0.66 -9.45
N GLU A 45 -12.42 -0.63 -10.51
CA GLU A 45 -12.84 -0.32 -11.87
C GLU A 45 -14.01 -1.19 -12.35
N ARG A 46 -13.94 -2.50 -12.12
CA ARG A 46 -15.01 -3.43 -12.51
C ARG A 46 -16.30 -3.15 -11.73
N LEU A 47 -16.21 -2.91 -10.43
CA LEU A 47 -17.37 -2.64 -9.59
C LEU A 47 -18.02 -1.30 -9.96
N ALA A 48 -17.22 -0.25 -10.19
CA ALA A 48 -17.69 1.06 -10.62
C ALA A 48 -18.41 1.01 -11.98
N ARG A 49 -17.82 0.31 -12.98
CA ARG A 49 -18.48 0.09 -14.28
C ARG A 49 -19.79 -0.67 -14.19
N ASN A 50 -19.94 -1.52 -13.17
CA ASN A 50 -21.19 -2.24 -12.89
C ASN A 50 -22.20 -1.39 -12.10
N GLY A 51 -22.00 -0.07 -12.01
CA GLY A 51 -22.92 0.86 -11.36
C GLY A 51 -22.85 0.87 -9.83
N LYS A 52 -21.80 0.30 -9.23
CA LYS A 52 -21.64 0.25 -7.78
C LYS A 52 -20.79 1.42 -7.30
N ARG A 53 -21.14 1.99 -6.14
CA ARG A 53 -20.30 2.99 -5.47
C ARG A 53 -19.22 2.30 -4.66
N VAL A 54 -17.96 2.52 -5.01
CA VAL A 54 -16.80 1.97 -4.29
C VAL A 54 -16.15 3.09 -3.47
N ILE A 55 -15.85 2.81 -2.20
CA ILE A 55 -15.15 3.74 -1.30
C ILE A 55 -13.94 3.01 -0.77
N VAL A 56 -12.75 3.44 -1.17
CA VAL A 56 -11.48 2.87 -0.69
C VAL A 56 -10.84 3.83 0.32
N ALA A 57 -10.52 3.31 1.50
CA ALA A 57 -9.69 3.96 2.49
C ALA A 57 -8.34 3.25 2.58
N GLY A 58 -7.26 4.01 2.74
CA GLY A 58 -5.93 3.45 2.87
C GLY A 58 -4.84 4.49 3.09
N LEU A 59 -3.67 4.01 3.46
CA LEU A 59 -2.47 4.82 3.59
C LEU A 59 -1.90 5.10 2.20
N ASP A 60 -1.77 6.36 1.81
CA ASP A 60 -1.13 6.74 0.54
C ASP A 60 0.39 6.62 0.58
N GLN A 61 0.98 6.57 1.79
CA GLN A 61 2.42 6.55 2.01
C GLN A 61 2.82 5.56 3.09
N ASP A 62 4.00 4.95 2.92
CA ASP A 62 4.65 4.18 3.97
C ASP A 62 5.37 5.09 4.98
N TYR A 63 5.91 4.49 6.04
CA TYR A 63 6.63 5.23 7.08
C TYR A 63 7.91 5.94 6.58
N ALA A 64 8.45 5.51 5.43
CA ALA A 64 9.59 6.13 4.78
C ALA A 64 9.18 7.29 3.85
N GLY A 65 7.88 7.60 3.79
CA GLY A 65 7.31 8.68 3.00
C GLY A 65 7.21 8.36 1.52
N ARG A 66 7.35 7.08 1.14
CA ARG A 66 7.21 6.61 -0.24
C ARG A 66 5.76 6.24 -0.50
N PRO A 67 5.29 6.32 -1.76
CA PRO A 67 3.95 5.88 -2.10
C PRO A 67 3.69 4.45 -1.61
N PHE A 68 2.45 4.14 -1.21
CA PHE A 68 2.04 2.80 -0.77
C PHE A 68 1.06 2.21 -1.78
N GLU A 69 1.58 1.28 -2.58
CA GLU A 69 0.85 0.62 -3.66
C GLU A 69 -0.28 -0.25 -3.09
N PRO A 70 -1.49 -0.22 -3.69
CA PRO A 70 -1.82 0.36 -4.99
C PRO A 70 -2.46 1.75 -4.93
N MET A 71 -2.32 2.47 -3.80
CA MET A 71 -3.00 3.76 -3.61
C MET A 71 -2.65 4.80 -4.67
N PRO A 72 -1.40 4.94 -5.16
CA PRO A 72 -1.08 5.91 -6.22
C PRO A 72 -1.86 5.65 -7.51
N GLU A 73 -2.02 4.38 -7.89
CA GLU A 73 -2.77 3.99 -9.07
C GLU A 73 -4.28 4.25 -8.90
N LEU A 74 -4.84 3.99 -7.71
CA LEU A 74 -6.22 4.34 -7.39
C LEU A 74 -6.46 5.85 -7.49
N LEU A 75 -5.59 6.64 -6.84
CA LEU A 75 -5.66 8.11 -6.90
C LEU A 75 -5.58 8.69 -8.31
N ALA A 76 -5.07 7.94 -9.30
CA ALA A 76 -5.02 8.41 -10.69
C ALA A 76 -6.33 8.16 -11.46
N VAL A 77 -7.14 7.20 -11.02
CA VAL A 77 -8.36 6.76 -11.72
C VAL A 77 -9.65 7.12 -10.98
N ASP A 78 -9.59 7.36 -9.67
CA ASP A 78 -10.74 7.67 -8.83
C ASP A 78 -11.44 8.98 -9.25
N GLU A 79 -12.78 8.99 -9.26
CA GLU A 79 -13.56 10.21 -9.54
C GLU A 79 -13.49 11.23 -8.39
N TYR A 80 -13.31 10.78 -7.15
CA TYR A 80 -13.26 11.62 -5.95
C TYR A 80 -12.13 11.21 -5.03
N ILE A 81 -11.30 12.20 -4.66
CA ILE A 81 -10.15 11.99 -3.79
C ILE A 81 -10.27 12.91 -2.58
N THR A 82 -10.21 12.31 -1.39
CA THR A 82 -10.11 13.06 -0.13
C THR A 82 -8.82 12.69 0.58
N LYS A 83 -7.86 13.62 0.61
CA LYS A 83 -6.62 13.45 1.35
C LYS A 83 -6.80 13.95 2.78
N THR A 84 -6.95 13.02 3.73
CA THR A 84 -7.03 13.36 5.14
C THR A 84 -5.65 13.70 5.71
N LEU A 85 -5.60 14.74 6.54
CA LEU A 85 -4.41 15.16 7.28
C LEU A 85 -4.64 14.91 8.76
N ALA A 86 -3.59 14.48 9.45
CA ALA A 86 -3.58 14.38 10.90
C ALA A 86 -3.05 15.69 11.52
N ILE A 87 -2.85 15.72 12.83
CA ILE A 87 -2.19 16.80 13.55
C ILE A 87 -0.75 16.40 13.88
N CYS A 88 0.22 17.28 13.63
CA CYS A 88 1.61 16.99 13.93
C CYS A 88 1.86 16.94 15.43
N MET A 89 2.32 15.79 15.91
CA MET A 89 2.61 15.55 17.33
C MET A 89 3.84 16.31 17.87
N VAL A 90 4.54 17.08 17.02
CA VAL A 90 5.72 17.89 17.39
C VAL A 90 5.40 19.39 17.42
N CYS A 91 4.60 19.88 16.46
CA CYS A 91 4.38 21.32 16.30
C CYS A 91 2.92 21.74 16.11
N GLY A 92 1.96 20.82 16.12
CA GLY A 92 0.52 21.14 15.97
C GLY A 92 0.04 21.42 14.54
N GLU A 93 0.93 21.65 13.59
CA GLU A 93 0.58 21.87 12.17
C GLU A 93 -0.05 20.64 11.49
N PRO A 94 -0.78 20.80 10.37
CA PRO A 94 -1.27 19.68 9.59
C PRO A 94 -0.16 18.68 9.21
N ALA A 95 -0.42 17.41 9.48
CA ALA A 95 0.52 16.31 9.30
C ALA A 95 0.12 15.40 8.14
N ASN A 96 1.08 15.16 7.26
CA ASN A 96 0.91 14.30 6.10
C ASN A 96 1.88 13.10 6.09
N ARG A 97 2.68 12.90 7.15
CA ARG A 97 3.63 11.79 7.26
C ARG A 97 3.35 10.96 8.51
N THR A 98 3.50 9.66 8.37
CA THR A 98 3.56 8.72 9.50
C THR A 98 5.01 8.48 9.87
N TYR A 99 5.43 8.97 11.03
CA TYR A 99 6.78 8.80 11.54
C TYR A 99 6.86 7.56 12.42
N ARG A 100 7.74 6.61 12.07
CA ARG A 100 7.99 5.42 12.89
C ARG A 100 8.93 5.76 14.05
N LYS A 101 8.51 5.51 15.29
CA LYS A 101 9.29 5.81 16.51
C LYS A 101 10.34 4.75 16.81
N VAL A 102 10.15 3.50 16.39
CA VAL A 102 11.03 2.37 16.69
C VAL A 102 11.88 1.95 15.48
N LYS A 103 13.08 1.42 15.73
CA LYS A 103 13.91 0.76 14.70
C LYS A 103 13.51 -0.70 14.59
N ARG A 104 12.62 -1.03 13.66
CA ARG A 104 12.23 -2.41 13.36
C ARG A 104 12.24 -2.64 11.85
N PRO A 105 12.77 -3.79 11.38
CA PRO A 105 12.80 -4.11 9.97
C PRO A 105 11.38 -4.31 9.42
N GLY A 106 11.23 -4.11 8.11
CA GLY A 106 9.98 -4.33 7.39
C GLY A 106 9.20 -3.05 7.09
N ARG A 107 8.47 -3.07 5.97
CA ARG A 107 7.66 -1.93 5.51
C ARG A 107 6.53 -1.60 6.48
N VAL A 108 5.94 -2.61 7.12
CA VAL A 108 4.84 -2.47 8.08
C VAL A 108 5.18 -3.21 9.36
N VAL A 109 4.94 -2.53 10.48
CA VAL A 109 4.92 -3.13 11.81
C VAL A 109 3.53 -2.88 12.36
N VAL A 110 2.80 -3.93 12.69
CA VAL A 110 1.45 -3.82 13.26
C VAL A 110 1.56 -3.28 14.68
N GLY A 111 0.81 -2.22 14.97
CA GLY A 111 0.73 -1.60 16.29
C GLY A 111 0.18 -0.17 16.19
N GLY A 112 0.00 0.48 17.34
CA GLY A 112 -0.65 1.79 17.45
C GLY A 112 0.33 2.95 17.67
N ALA A 113 -0.12 3.91 18.49
CA ALA A 113 0.59 5.15 18.81
C ALA A 113 1.97 4.93 19.44
N ASP A 114 2.24 3.76 20.01
CA ASP A 114 3.54 3.41 20.58
C ASP A 114 4.63 3.26 19.51
N LEU A 115 4.23 2.91 18.29
CA LEU A 115 5.14 2.66 17.18
C LEU A 115 5.19 3.79 16.17
N TYR A 116 4.11 4.57 16.05
CA TYR A 116 3.97 5.61 15.03
C TYR A 116 3.38 6.89 15.59
N GLU A 117 3.73 8.02 14.98
CA GLU A 117 3.10 9.31 15.24
C GLU A 117 2.99 10.13 13.95
N ALA A 118 1.97 10.97 13.87
CA ALA A 118 1.79 11.88 12.74
C ALA A 118 2.75 13.07 12.83
N ARG A 119 3.43 13.38 11.72
CA ARG A 119 4.30 14.56 11.62
C ARG A 119 4.04 15.35 10.35
N CYS A 120 4.19 16.67 10.44
CA CYS A 120 4.32 17.52 9.26
C CYS A 120 5.65 17.22 8.55
N ARG A 121 5.77 17.64 7.29
CA ARG A 121 6.97 17.40 6.47
C ARG A 121 8.26 17.84 7.16
N ARG A 122 8.28 19.05 7.75
CA ARG A 122 9.44 19.61 8.46
C ARG A 122 9.86 18.74 9.65
N CYS A 123 8.95 18.42 10.55
CA CYS A 123 9.24 17.63 11.75
C CYS A 123 9.58 16.16 11.42
N TYR A 124 9.06 15.63 10.32
CA TYR A 124 9.42 14.31 9.80
C TYR A 124 10.88 14.30 9.32
N ASP A 125 11.27 15.26 8.49
CA ASP A 125 12.64 15.34 7.94
C ASP A 125 13.68 15.59 9.04
N LEU A 126 13.39 16.48 9.99
CA LEU A 126 14.23 16.71 11.17
C LEU A 126 14.40 15.43 11.99
N GLY A 127 13.31 14.69 12.23
CA GLY A 127 13.34 13.42 12.95
C GLY A 127 14.17 12.35 12.24
N ARG A 128 14.07 12.25 10.91
CA ARG A 128 14.86 11.31 10.11
C ARG A 128 16.35 11.65 10.11
N ARG A 129 16.72 12.92 9.96
CA ARG A 129 18.13 13.36 9.97
C ARG A 129 18.80 13.14 11.33
N ALA A 130 18.04 13.23 12.41
CA ALA A 130 18.54 12.95 13.76
C ALA A 130 18.81 11.45 14.01
N ARG A 131 18.41 10.55 13.10
CA ARG A 131 18.61 9.10 13.24
C ARG A 131 19.68 8.59 12.27
N PRO A 132 20.43 7.53 12.65
CA PRO A 132 21.27 6.80 11.71
C PRO A 132 20.45 6.28 10.53
N ALA A 133 21.06 6.21 9.34
CA ALA A 133 20.41 5.69 8.14
C ALA A 133 19.83 4.28 8.40
N GLU A 134 18.54 4.09 8.11
CA GLU A 134 17.90 2.77 8.12
C GLU A 134 18.04 2.12 6.73
N PRO A 135 18.19 0.78 6.66
CA PRO A 135 18.17 0.07 5.40
C PRO A 135 16.82 0.23 4.69
N ASP A 136 16.86 0.24 3.35
CA ASP A 136 15.67 0.43 2.50
C ASP A 136 14.61 -0.67 2.78
N PRO A 137 13.36 -0.32 3.12
CA PRO A 137 12.32 -1.33 3.39
C PRO A 137 11.96 -2.19 2.16
N THR A 138 12.32 -1.78 0.94
CA THR A 138 12.10 -2.57 -0.28
C THR A 138 13.27 -3.50 -0.64
N SER A 139 14.38 -3.46 0.08
CA SER A 139 15.54 -4.32 -0.19
C SER A 139 15.38 -5.78 0.30
N GLY A 140 14.22 -6.14 0.85
CA GLY A 140 13.93 -7.49 1.34
C GLY A 140 12.63 -8.04 0.73
N GLY A 141 12.71 -8.61 -0.48
CA GLY A 141 11.55 -9.29 -1.07
C GLY A 141 11.57 -9.48 -2.58
N SER A 142 12.60 -10.11 -3.14
CA SER A 142 12.46 -10.82 -4.41
C SER A 142 13.01 -12.24 -4.25
N ASN A 143 12.18 -13.16 -3.77
CA ASN A 143 12.33 -14.56 -4.19
C ASN A 143 11.87 -14.64 -5.66
N GLY A 144 12.68 -14.06 -6.54
CA GLY A 144 12.61 -14.34 -7.96
C GLY A 144 13.10 -15.77 -8.14
N ALA A 145 12.18 -16.68 -8.44
CA ALA A 145 12.52 -18.00 -8.96
C ALA A 145 13.60 -17.84 -10.05
N PRO A 146 14.64 -18.69 -10.08
CA PRO A 146 15.71 -18.55 -11.07
C PRO A 146 15.09 -18.64 -12.46
N SER A 147 15.13 -17.53 -13.20
CA SER A 147 14.62 -17.50 -14.57
C SER A 147 15.40 -18.55 -15.38
N ASN A 148 14.67 -19.52 -15.92
CA ASN A 148 15.23 -20.66 -16.66
C ASN A 148 15.66 -20.23 -18.08
N ARG A 149 16.26 -19.04 -18.22
CA ARG A 149 16.65 -18.43 -19.50
C ARG A 149 18.06 -18.82 -19.95
N ALA A 150 18.80 -19.56 -19.12
CA ALA A 150 20.19 -19.97 -19.40
C ALA A 150 20.37 -21.43 -19.91
N ARG A 151 19.29 -22.14 -20.31
CA ARG A 151 19.41 -23.51 -20.89
C ARG A 151 19.04 -23.67 -22.36
N ARG A 152 18.59 -22.62 -23.05
CA ARG A 152 18.26 -22.71 -24.50
C ARG A 152 19.35 -22.23 -25.47
N ALA A 153 20.52 -21.82 -24.98
CA ALA A 153 21.62 -21.34 -25.83
C ALA A 153 22.65 -22.41 -26.24
N ARG A 154 22.55 -23.67 -25.75
CA ARG A 154 23.53 -24.74 -26.06
C ARG A 154 23.06 -25.87 -26.97
N ALA A 155 21.84 -25.80 -27.52
CA ALA A 155 21.28 -26.89 -28.35
C ALA A 155 21.06 -26.52 -29.84
N ARG A 156 21.69 -25.46 -30.37
CA ARG A 156 21.55 -25.05 -31.79
C ARG A 156 22.87 -24.90 -32.57
N ARG A 157 23.99 -25.42 -32.05
CA ARG A 157 25.30 -25.41 -32.75
C ARG A 157 25.73 -26.79 -33.26
N SER A 158 24.78 -27.60 -33.73
CA SER A 158 25.08 -28.89 -34.36
C SER A 158 24.10 -29.19 -35.49
N ARG A 159 24.18 -28.40 -36.58
CA ARG A 159 23.65 -28.71 -37.93
C ARG A 159 23.84 -27.49 -38.84
N SER A 160 25.03 -27.34 -39.41
CA SER A 160 25.26 -26.72 -40.74
C SER A 160 26.76 -26.73 -41.02
N THR A 161 27.23 -27.75 -41.73
CA THR A 161 28.15 -27.66 -42.88
C THR A 161 28.15 -29.02 -43.56
N ALA A 162 28.14 -28.97 -44.89
CA ALA A 162 28.24 -30.10 -45.80
C ALA A 162 29.55 -30.89 -45.63
#